data_AF-A0A7W2A7J6-F1
#
_entry.id   AF-A0A7W2A7J6-F1
#
_cell.length_a   1.000
_cell.length_b   1.000
_cell.length_c   1.000
_cell.angle_alpha   90.00
_cell.angle_beta   90.00
_cell.angle_gamma   90.00
#
_symmetry.space_group_name_H-M   'P 1'
#
loop_
_entity.id
_entity.type
_entity.pdbx_description
1 polymer ?
#
loop_
_entity_poly.entity_id
_entity_poly.type
_entity_poly.pdbx_seq_one_letter_code
_entity_poly.pdbx_strand_id
1 'polypeptide(L)'
;MSFVDEVYSLYRDQLNDDEEDAVAIVLSILEEQSRDDVMQLINEMNDDEIIQMMGVYLVEMLKMKMIQDGKLTQWKPMIVPPKFH
;
A
#
# COMPACT_ATOMS: atom_id res chain seq x y z
N MET A 1 7.04 12.29 2.28
CA MET A 1 7.82 11.59 1.22
C MET A 1 7.43 12.28 -0.06
N SER A 2 8.36 12.66 -0.95
CA SER A 2 8.01 13.46 -2.15
C SER A 2 6.84 12.85 -2.94
N PHE A 3 6.86 11.54 -3.17
CA PHE A 3 5.80 10.86 -3.93
C PHE A 3 4.44 10.82 -3.22
N VAL A 4 4.40 10.50 -1.92
CA VAL A 4 3.14 10.51 -1.14
C VAL A 4 2.57 11.92 -1.05
N ASP A 5 3.44 12.92 -0.87
CA ASP A 5 3.05 14.33 -0.80
C ASP A 5 2.50 14.81 -2.17
N GLU A 6 3.09 14.35 -3.28
CA GLU A 6 2.61 14.61 -4.64
C GLU A 6 1.27 13.94 -4.93
N VAL A 7 1.13 12.64 -4.63
CA VAL A 7 -0.15 11.91 -4.79
C VAL A 7 -1.22 12.56 -3.92
N TYR A 8 -0.92 12.87 -2.66
CA TYR A 8 -1.86 13.55 -1.79
C TYR A 8 -2.25 14.92 -2.37
N SER A 9 -1.30 15.70 -2.89
CA SER A 9 -1.60 17.00 -3.51
C SER A 9 -2.50 16.89 -4.74
N LEU A 10 -2.36 15.84 -5.55
CA LEU A 10 -3.15 15.63 -6.78
C LEU A 10 -4.58 15.16 -6.47
N TYR A 11 -4.74 14.35 -5.43
CA TYR A 11 -6.00 13.68 -5.12
C TYR A 11 -6.70 14.21 -3.86
N ARG A 12 -6.18 15.24 -3.18
CA ARG A 12 -6.74 15.73 -1.90
C ARG A 12 -8.22 16.06 -1.94
N ASP A 13 -8.72 16.55 -3.07
CA ASP A 13 -10.12 16.93 -3.24
C ASP A 13 -11.02 15.73 -3.53
N GLN A 14 -10.43 14.57 -3.83
CA GLN A 14 -11.08 13.28 -4.07
C GLN A 14 -10.99 12.34 -2.87
N LEU A 15 -10.10 12.62 -1.92
CA LEU A 15 -10.02 11.93 -0.63
C LEU A 15 -11.13 12.47 0.28
N ASN A 16 -12.24 11.73 0.41
CA ASN A 16 -13.25 12.05 1.42
C ASN A 16 -12.80 11.53 2.79
N ASP A 17 -13.65 11.65 3.82
CA ASP A 17 -13.38 11.17 5.18
C ASP A 17 -13.31 9.61 5.31
N ASP A 18 -13.14 8.87 4.20
CA ASP A 18 -13.05 7.40 4.18
C ASP A 18 -11.63 6.93 3.77
N GLU A 19 -11.08 6.00 4.55
CA GLU A 19 -9.80 5.34 4.26
C GLU A 19 -9.86 4.54 2.94
N GLU A 20 -11.04 4.10 2.51
CA GLU A 20 -11.24 3.35 1.26
C GLU A 20 -10.86 4.16 0.00
N ASP A 21 -11.05 5.48 0.02
CA ASP A 21 -10.73 6.35 -1.12
C ASP A 21 -9.22 6.40 -1.38
N ALA A 22 -8.43 6.49 -0.30
CA ALA A 22 -6.97 6.49 -0.40
C ALA A 22 -6.43 5.19 -0.99
N VAL A 23 -7.03 4.05 -0.60
CA VAL A 23 -6.66 2.73 -1.14
C VAL A 23 -7.00 2.62 -2.62
N ALA A 24 -8.19 3.06 -3.02
CA ALA A 24 -8.62 3.01 -4.41
C ALA A 24 -7.70 3.85 -5.32
N ILE A 25 -7.33 5.06 -4.88
CA ILE A 25 -6.40 5.93 -5.60
C ILE A 25 -5.03 5.27 -5.75
N VAL A 26 -4.45 4.76 -4.66
CA VAL A 26 -3.14 4.09 -4.71
C VAL A 26 -3.16 2.88 -5.65
N LEU A 27 -4.23 2.07 -5.61
CA LEU A 27 -4.36 0.92 -6.50
C LEU A 27 -4.46 1.34 -7.97
N SER A 28 -5.25 2.37 -8.28
CA SER A 28 -5.37 2.87 -9.65
C SER A 28 -4.04 3.40 -10.20
N ILE A 29 -3.27 4.11 -9.37
CA ILE A 29 -1.94 4.61 -9.74
C ILE A 29 -0.99 3.45 -10.05
N LEU A 30 -1.02 2.39 -9.25
CA LEU A 30 -0.14 1.23 -9.39
C LEU A 30 -0.56 0.25 -10.50
N GLU A 31 -1.85 0.16 -10.82
CA GLU A 31 -2.38 -0.73 -11.85
C GLU A 31 -1.83 -0.39 -13.25
N GLU A 32 -1.56 0.89 -13.51
CA GLU A 32 -1.02 1.37 -14.78
C GLU A 32 0.51 1.29 -14.86
N GLN A 33 1.21 0.98 -13.76
CA GLN A 33 2.68 0.96 -13.73
C GLN A 33 3.27 -0.36 -14.23
N SER A 34 4.33 -0.26 -15.02
CA SER A 34 5.19 -1.41 -15.28
C SER A 34 6.09 -1.70 -14.06
N ARG A 35 6.70 -2.88 -14.04
CA ARG A 35 7.70 -3.22 -13.01
C ARG A 35 8.83 -2.19 -12.96
N ASP A 36 9.27 -1.70 -14.11
CA ASP A 36 10.40 -0.77 -14.19
C ASP A 36 10.01 0.60 -13.60
N ASP A 37 8.78 1.05 -13.81
CA ASP A 37 8.25 2.29 -13.23
C ASP A 37 8.17 2.20 -11.70
N VAL A 38 7.67 1.06 -11.17
CA VAL A 38 7.66 0.81 -9.72
C VAL A 38 9.08 0.78 -9.14
N MET A 39 10.04 0.17 -9.86
CA MET A 39 11.44 0.18 -9.42
C MET A 39 12.04 1.59 -9.43
N GLN A 40 11.63 2.45 -10.35
CA GLN A 40 12.04 3.84 -10.36
C GLN A 40 11.51 4.57 -9.12
N LEU A 41 10.23 4.42 -8.77
CA LEU A 41 9.65 4.99 -7.56
C LEU A 41 10.41 4.54 -6.30
N ILE A 42 10.76 3.25 -6.20
CA ILE A 42 11.54 2.73 -5.06
C ILE A 42 12.95 3.34 -5.01
N ASN A 43 13.60 3.59 -6.16
CA ASN A 43 14.93 4.20 -6.19
C ASN A 43 14.93 5.68 -5.77
N GLU A 44 13.77 6.35 -5.84
CA GLU A 44 13.60 7.74 -5.40
C GLU A 44 13.33 7.85 -3.89
N MET A 45 12.99 6.73 -3.23
CA MET A 45 12.79 6.65 -1.79
C MET A 45 14.13 6.67 -1.05
N ASN A 46 14.14 7.24 0.16
CA ASN A 46 15.30 7.16 1.05
C ASN A 46 15.37 5.82 1.80
N ASP A 47 16.48 5.54 2.47
CA ASP A 47 16.73 4.27 3.16
C ASP A 47 15.65 3.94 4.21
N ASP A 48 15.20 4.93 4.98
CA ASP A 48 14.18 4.73 6.02
C ASP A 48 12.83 4.35 5.39
N GLU A 49 12.49 5.00 4.28
CA GLU A 49 11.27 4.76 3.52
C GLU A 49 11.26 3.35 2.91
N ILE A 50 12.40 2.89 2.38
CA ILE A 50 12.56 1.53 1.84
C ILE A 50 12.41 0.49 2.97
N ILE A 51 13.05 0.73 4.11
CA ILE A 51 12.94 -0.15 5.29
C ILE A 51 11.50 -0.21 5.79
N GLN A 52 10.80 0.93 5.86
CA GLN A 52 9.39 0.98 6.26
C GLN A 52 8.49 0.23 5.29
N MET A 53 8.61 0.46 3.98
CA MET A 53 7.87 -0.27 2.95
C MET A 53 8.06 -1.78 3.11
N MET A 54 9.30 -2.22 3.33
CA MET A 54 9.61 -3.63 3.49
C MET A 54 9.16 -4.22 4.81
N GLY A 55 9.19 -3.43 5.88
CA GLY A 55 8.59 -3.78 7.17
C GLY A 55 7.09 -4.05 7.04
N VAL A 56 6.34 -3.16 6.40
CA VAL A 56 4.89 -3.32 6.20
C VAL A 56 4.58 -4.57 5.38
N TYR A 57 5.26 -4.76 4.25
CA TYR A 57 5.09 -5.94 3.40
C TYR A 57 5.34 -7.24 4.18
N LEU A 58 6.49 -7.35 4.87
CA LEU A 58 6.85 -8.56 5.61
C LEU A 58 5.88 -8.85 6.75
N VAL A 59 5.41 -7.83 7.47
CA VAL A 59 4.41 -7.97 8.54
C VAL A 59 3.09 -8.53 7.99
N GLU A 60 2.57 -7.99 6.89
CA GLU A 60 1.33 -8.48 6.30
C GLU A 60 1.48 -9.92 5.79
N MET A 61 2.60 -10.26 5.16
CA MET A 61 2.88 -11.63 4.72
C MET A 61 3.00 -12.62 5.89
N LEU A 62 3.59 -12.19 7.01
CA LEU A 62 3.67 -13.00 8.23
C LEU A 62 2.29 -13.22 8.85
N LYS A 63 1.45 -12.18 8.93
CA LYS A 63 0.05 -12.31 9.39
C LYS A 63 -0.71 -13.34 8.55
N MET A 64 -0.59 -13.28 7.22
CA MET A 64 -1.23 -14.26 6.32
C MET A 64 -0.78 -15.69 6.63
N LYS A 65 0.52 -15.92 6.81
CA LYS A 65 1.04 -17.25 7.21
C LYS A 65 0.50 -17.69 8.57
N MET A 66 0.43 -16.79 9.55
CA MET A 66 -0.13 -17.11 10.87
C MET A 66 -1.61 -17.46 10.82
N ILE A 67 -2.39 -16.86 9.91
CA ILE A 67 -3.80 -17.23 9.67
C ILE A 67 -3.90 -18.62 9.03
N GLN A 68 -3.07 -18.90 8.03
CA GLN A 68 -3.00 -20.23 7.40
C GLN A 68 -2.65 -21.33 8.42
N ASP A 69 -1.78 -21.01 9.37
CA ASP A 69 -1.41 -21.88 10.50
C ASP A 69 -2.47 -21.96 11.61
N GLY A 70 -3.57 -21.19 11.51
CA GLY A 70 -4.62 -21.10 12.53
C GLY A 70 -4.21 -20.39 13.82
N LYS A 71 -3.05 -19.72 13.84
CA LYS A 71 -2.53 -18.96 15.01
C LYS A 71 -3.22 -17.60 15.17
N LEU A 72 -3.76 -17.07 14.08
CA LEU A 72 -4.60 -15.87 14.08
C LEU A 72 -5.98 -16.23 13.53
N THR A 73 -7.02 -15.86 14.28
CA THR A 73 -8.41 -16.14 13.92
C THR A 73 -9.05 -15.01 13.10
N GLN A 74 -8.40 -13.85 13.01
CA GLN A 74 -8.94 -12.67 12.33
C GLN A 74 -7.84 -12.02 11.49
N TRP A 75 -8.11 -11.86 10.19
CA TRP A 75 -7.31 -11.00 9.34
C TRP A 75 -7.88 -9.60 9.39
N LYS A 76 -7.15 -8.69 10.03
CA LYS A 76 -7.38 -7.25 9.84
C LYS A 76 -6.19 -6.73 9.03
N PRO A 77 -6.30 -6.71 7.68
CA PRO A 77 -5.22 -6.16 6.88
C PRO A 77 -5.01 -4.69 7.22
N MET A 78 -3.76 -4.25 7.17
CA MET A 78 -3.45 -2.82 7.31
C MET A 78 -3.91 -2.01 6.09
N ILE A 79 -4.12 -2.68 4.95
CA ILE A 79 -4.66 -2.13 3.70
C ILE A 79 -5.74 -3.09 3.20
N VAL A 80 -7.01 -2.69 3.23
CA VAL A 80 -8.13 -3.54 2.78
C VAL A 80 -8.14 -3.55 1.24
N PRO A 81 -7.83 -4.66 0.54
CA PRO A 81 -7.98 -4.69 -0.91
C PRO A 81 -9.48 -4.61 -1.25
N PRO A 82 -9.90 -3.86 -2.28
CA PRO A 82 -11.28 -3.85 -2.71
C PRO A 82 -11.71 -5.27 -3.05
N LYS A 83 -12.93 -5.64 -2.65
CA LYS A 83 -13.55 -6.86 -3.17
C LYS A 83 -13.81 -6.66 -4.66
N PHE A 84 -12.98 -7.25 -5.50
CA PHE A 84 -13.29 -7.36 -6.92
C PHE A 84 -14.58 -8.21 -7.06
N HIS A 85 -15.63 -7.58 -7.57
CA HIS A 85 -16.91 -8.20 -7.91
C HIS A 85 -16.97 -8.52 -9.40
#